data_AF-A0A7T2W0F8-F1
#
_entry.id   AF-A0A7T2W0F8-F1
#
_cell.length_a   1.000
_cell.length_b   1.000
_cell.length_c   1.000
_cell.angle_alpha   90.00
_cell.angle_beta   90.00
_cell.angle_gamma   90.00
#
_symmetry.space_group_name_H-M   'P 1'
#
loop_
_entity.id
_entity.type
_entity.pdbx_description
1 polymer ?
#
loop_
_entity_poly.entity_id
_entity_poly.type
_entity_poly.pdbx_seq_one_letter_code
_entity_poly.pdbx_strand_id
1 'polypeptide(L)'
;MNIEKLLSLLGHTSTSDSFKYFLLENGINRFPKGDFTTRIKTKDKLISMEFDPTDSYKEKYLSQPIGDGGFTFESIDINKGFEEEIPFKLDFTMDKSQVEEKLGKSVSKNKEDLVQIYQKETYIVILFYKNKWKGIETIRIRKMNKFDENNLSLK
;
A
#
# COMPACT_ATOMS: atom_id res chain seq x y z
N MET A 1 0.04 14.15 6.31
CA MET A 1 -0.45 13.71 4.99
C MET A 1 -1.66 12.82 5.19
N ASN A 2 -2.81 13.17 4.62
CA ASN A 2 -4.03 12.37 4.75
C ASN A 2 -3.88 11.02 3.99
N ILE A 3 -3.65 9.93 4.73
CA ILE A 3 -3.40 8.60 4.16
C ILE A 3 -4.67 7.97 3.58
N GLU A 4 -5.86 8.23 4.14
CA GLU A 4 -7.12 7.74 3.57
C GLU A 4 -7.36 8.32 2.17
N LYS A 5 -7.12 9.63 1.99
CA LYS A 5 -7.15 10.26 0.66
C LYS A 5 -6.10 9.64 -0.26
N LEU A 6 -4.87 9.38 0.22
CA LEU A 6 -3.85 8.72 -0.59
C LEU A 6 -4.27 7.29 -1.00
N LEU A 7 -4.84 6.52 -0.08
CA LEU A 7 -5.31 5.15 -0.32
C LEU A 7 -6.40 5.13 -1.40
N SER A 8 -7.31 6.10 -1.38
CA SER A 8 -8.36 6.25 -2.40
C SER A 8 -7.80 6.46 -3.82
N LEU A 9 -6.55 6.93 -3.94
CA LEU A 9 -5.90 7.19 -5.22
C LEU A 9 -5.16 5.97 -5.78
N LEU A 10 -5.13 4.82 -5.08
CA LEU A 10 -4.56 3.59 -5.64
C LEU A 10 -5.20 3.25 -6.99
N GLY A 11 -4.38 2.92 -7.99
CA GLY A 11 -4.80 2.70 -9.37
C GLY A 11 -4.90 3.98 -10.23
N HIS A 12 -4.73 5.17 -9.65
CA HIS A 12 -4.60 6.40 -10.44
C HIS A 12 -3.25 6.43 -11.16
N THR A 13 -3.28 6.92 -12.40
CA THR A 13 -2.08 7.13 -13.18
C THR A 13 -1.36 8.42 -12.78
N SER A 14 -0.08 8.50 -13.13
CA SER A 14 0.78 9.68 -12.92
C SER A 14 0.28 10.95 -13.60
N THR A 15 -0.60 10.84 -14.60
CA THR A 15 -1.22 12.00 -15.25
C THR A 15 -2.54 12.42 -14.63
N SER A 16 -3.13 11.61 -13.74
CA SER A 16 -4.41 11.90 -13.08
C SER A 16 -4.34 13.20 -12.27
N ASP A 17 -5.25 14.13 -12.55
CA ASP A 17 -5.31 15.43 -11.87
C ASP A 17 -5.48 15.28 -10.37
N SER A 18 -6.39 14.43 -9.91
CA SER A 18 -6.61 14.20 -8.48
C SER A 18 -5.34 13.73 -7.77
N PHE A 19 -4.56 12.87 -8.44
CA PHE A 19 -3.31 12.37 -7.89
C PHE A 19 -2.19 13.42 -7.91
N LYS A 20 -2.03 14.15 -9.02
CA LYS A 20 -1.09 15.26 -9.13
C LYS A 20 -1.35 16.33 -8.07
N TYR A 21 -2.60 16.76 -7.92
CA TYR A 21 -2.97 17.75 -6.91
C TYR A 21 -2.65 17.26 -5.51
N PHE A 22 -2.97 15.99 -5.20
CA PHE A 22 -2.61 15.41 -3.90
C PHE A 22 -1.10 15.44 -3.62
N LEU A 23 -0.26 15.06 -4.59
CA LEU A 23 1.19 15.09 -4.42
C LEU A 23 1.70 16.52 -4.18
N LEU A 24 1.22 17.49 -4.96
CA LEU A 24 1.62 18.89 -4.83
C LEU A 24 1.16 19.51 -3.50
N GLU A 25 -0.07 19.24 -3.07
CA GLU A 25 -0.62 19.65 -1.76
C GLU A 25 0.25 19.16 -0.59
N ASN A 26 0.94 18.03 -0.76
CA ASN A 26 1.82 17.43 0.24
C ASN A 26 3.32 17.71 -0.03
N GLY A 27 3.64 18.69 -0.88
CA GLY A 27 5.01 19.13 -1.15
C GLY A 27 5.87 18.14 -1.95
N ILE A 28 5.24 17.17 -2.62
CA ILE A 28 5.91 16.17 -3.44
C ILE A 28 5.91 16.64 -4.89
N ASN A 29 7.04 17.23 -5.30
CA ASN A 29 7.24 17.74 -6.67
C ASN A 29 7.88 16.71 -7.61
N ARG A 30 8.08 15.47 -7.13
CA ARG A 30 8.63 14.37 -7.92
C ARG A 30 7.47 13.55 -8.48
N PHE A 31 7.61 13.17 -9.74
CA PHE A 31 6.68 12.30 -10.45
C PHE A 31 7.41 11.03 -10.89
N PRO A 32 6.70 9.90 -11.03
CA PRO A 32 7.32 8.64 -11.43
C PRO A 32 7.83 8.78 -12.88
N LYS A 33 9.03 8.28 -13.13
CA LYS A 33 9.73 8.32 -14.43
C LYS A 33 10.56 7.06 -14.61
N GLY A 34 10.77 6.65 -15.86
CA GLY A 34 11.56 5.48 -16.26
C GLY A 34 10.73 4.44 -17.01
N ASP A 35 11.23 3.21 -17.08
CA ASP A 35 10.59 2.08 -17.76
C ASP A 35 10.24 0.92 -16.80
N PHE A 36 10.52 1.09 -15.51
CA PHE A 36 10.40 0.04 -14.49
C PHE A 36 9.75 0.58 -13.21
N THR A 37 9.33 -0.32 -12.33
CA THR A 37 8.72 0.00 -11.04
C THR A 37 9.56 1.02 -10.28
N THR A 38 8.94 2.12 -9.86
CA THR A 38 9.62 3.23 -9.21
C THR A 38 8.94 3.62 -7.90
N ARG A 39 9.68 4.29 -7.02
CA ARG A 39 9.18 4.74 -5.72
C ARG A 39 9.42 6.22 -5.51
N ILE A 40 8.41 6.88 -4.97
CA ILE A 40 8.48 8.26 -4.51
C ILE A 40 8.29 8.25 -3.00
N LYS A 41 9.19 8.90 -2.28
CA LYS A 41 9.15 8.97 -0.82
C LYS A 41 8.92 10.41 -0.37
N THR A 42 8.21 10.57 0.74
CA THR A 42 8.19 11.84 1.47
C THR A 42 9.60 12.19 1.95
N LYS A 43 9.82 13.48 2.27
CA LYS A 43 11.14 13.98 2.69
C LYS A 43 11.67 13.28 3.95
N ASP A 44 10.77 13.00 4.89
CA ASP A 44 11.03 12.25 6.12
C ASP A 44 11.17 10.73 5.92
N LYS A 45 10.86 10.23 4.71
CA LYS A 45 10.84 8.80 4.33
C LYS A 45 9.81 7.96 5.09
N LEU A 46 8.86 8.57 5.78
CA LEU A 46 7.82 7.86 6.52
C LEU A 46 6.77 7.27 5.58
N ILE A 47 6.53 7.89 4.43
CA ILE A 47 5.65 7.35 3.39
C ILE A 47 6.45 7.07 2.12
N SER A 48 6.23 5.89 1.54
CA SER A 48 6.72 5.51 0.21
C SER A 48 5.56 5.10 -0.67
N MET A 49 5.47 5.69 -1.85
CA MET A 49 4.49 5.37 -2.88
C MET A 49 5.19 4.60 -3.99
N GLU A 50 4.69 3.41 -4.32
CA GLU A 50 5.19 2.55 -5.39
C GLU A 50 4.34 2.70 -6.64
N PHE A 51 5.01 2.75 -7.79
CA PHE A 51 4.40 2.93 -9.10
C PHE A 51 4.92 1.89 -10.05
N ASP A 52 4.00 1.24 -10.75
CA ASP A 52 4.32 0.34 -11.84
C ASP A 52 4.13 1.03 -13.18
N PRO A 53 4.88 0.65 -14.24
CA PRO A 53 4.48 0.96 -15.61
C PRO A 53 3.02 0.54 -15.82
N THR A 54 2.23 1.42 -16.44
CA THR A 54 0.78 1.23 -16.55
C THR A 54 0.40 -0.08 -17.23
N ASP A 55 1.18 -0.52 -18.22
CA ASP A 55 0.92 -1.79 -18.90
C ASP A 55 1.21 -2.99 -18.01
N SER A 56 2.28 -2.96 -17.21
CA SER A 56 2.54 -3.98 -16.18
C SER A 56 1.43 -4.00 -15.11
N TYR A 57 0.89 -2.83 -14.73
CA TYR A 57 -0.24 -2.76 -13.82
C TYR A 57 -1.49 -3.46 -14.39
N LYS A 58 -1.83 -3.22 -15.67
CA LYS A 58 -3.00 -3.86 -16.34
C LYS A 58 -2.87 -5.39 -16.42
N GLU A 59 -1.65 -5.90 -16.56
CA GLU A 59 -1.39 -7.34 -16.54
C GLU A 59 -1.65 -7.94 -15.16
N LYS A 60 -1.25 -7.24 -14.10
CA LYS A 60 -1.34 -7.72 -12.71
C LYS A 60 -2.72 -7.53 -12.07
N TYR A 61 -3.36 -6.39 -12.31
CA TYR A 61 -4.59 -5.98 -11.62
C TYR A 61 -5.84 -6.18 -12.48
N LEU A 62 -6.98 -6.45 -11.85
CA LEU A 62 -8.27 -6.51 -12.54
C LEU A 62 -8.88 -5.14 -12.76
N SER A 63 -8.70 -4.24 -11.80
CA SER A 63 -9.14 -2.85 -11.94
C SER A 63 -8.35 -2.13 -13.02
N GLN A 64 -9.04 -1.42 -13.90
CA GLN A 64 -8.39 -0.58 -14.90
C GLN A 64 -7.70 0.62 -14.22
N PRO A 65 -6.56 1.08 -14.77
CA PRO A 65 -5.93 2.30 -14.30
C PRO A 65 -6.84 3.51 -14.55
N ILE A 66 -6.77 4.51 -13.66
CA ILE A 66 -7.57 5.73 -13.75
C ILE A 66 -6.71 6.85 -14.35
N GLY A 67 -7.01 7.21 -15.60
CA GLY A 67 -6.23 8.14 -16.41
C GLY A 67 -5.35 7.45 -17.47
N ASP A 68 -4.51 8.21 -18.16
CA ASP A 68 -3.76 7.81 -19.35
C ASP A 68 -2.22 7.83 -19.17
N GLY A 69 -1.74 8.06 -17.95
CA GLY A 69 -0.31 8.21 -17.68
C GLY A 69 0.46 6.90 -17.80
N GLY A 70 1.77 6.98 -18.06
CA GLY A 70 2.63 5.81 -18.25
C GLY A 70 2.98 5.03 -16.98
N PHE A 71 2.57 5.55 -15.81
CA PHE A 71 2.75 4.91 -14.51
C PHE A 71 1.45 4.90 -13.72
N THR A 72 1.16 3.79 -13.04
CA THR A 72 0.00 3.62 -12.16
C THR A 72 0.46 3.46 -10.72
N PHE A 73 -0.20 4.18 -9.82
CA PHE A 73 0.04 4.11 -8.39
C PHE A 73 -0.43 2.78 -7.80
N GLU A 74 0.50 1.98 -7.28
CA GLU A 74 0.25 0.58 -6.96
C GLU A 74 0.11 0.31 -5.46
N SER A 75 1.02 0.87 -4.65
CA SER A 75 1.06 0.57 -3.23
C SER A 75 1.62 1.73 -2.40
N ILE A 76 1.27 1.73 -1.11
CA ILE A 76 1.76 2.68 -0.10
C ILE A 76 2.47 1.87 0.97
N ASP A 77 3.69 2.28 1.32
CA ASP A 77 4.36 1.86 2.55
C ASP A 77 4.28 3.00 3.56
N ILE A 78 3.77 2.71 4.75
CA ILE A 78 3.75 3.59 5.91
C ILE A 78 4.74 3.02 6.91
N ASN A 79 5.80 3.77 7.20
CA ASN A 79 6.87 3.35 8.09
C ASN A 79 6.64 3.87 9.50
N LYS A 80 7.14 3.10 10.46
CA LYS A 80 7.14 3.44 11.87
C LYS A 80 7.69 4.84 12.11
N GLY A 81 7.02 5.59 12.98
CA GLY A 81 7.28 7.01 13.23
C GLY A 81 6.32 7.94 12.49
N PHE A 82 5.44 7.42 11.63
CA PHE A 82 4.29 8.17 11.14
C PHE A 82 3.28 8.38 12.28
N GLU A 83 2.92 9.64 12.56
CA GLU A 83 2.14 10.03 13.76
C GLU A 83 0.67 10.35 13.46
N GLU A 84 0.27 10.41 12.19
CA GLU A 84 -1.12 10.65 11.80
C GLU A 84 -1.91 9.33 11.70
N GLU A 85 -3.21 9.44 11.43
CA GLU A 85 -4.11 8.28 11.34
C GLU A 85 -3.69 7.31 10.23
N ILE A 86 -3.57 6.04 10.62
CA ILE A 86 -3.24 4.92 9.74
C ILE A 86 -4.54 4.19 9.37
N PRO A 87 -4.71 3.80 8.09
CA PRO A 87 -5.90 3.08 7.65
C PRO A 87 -6.23 1.85 8.50
N PHE A 88 -7.53 1.58 8.61
CA PHE A 88 -8.09 0.49 9.41
C PHE A 88 -7.82 0.59 10.92
N LYS A 89 -7.46 1.79 11.40
CA LYS A 89 -7.12 2.06 12.81
C LYS A 89 -5.96 1.20 13.30
N LEU A 90 -5.00 0.92 12.43
CA LEU A 90 -3.78 0.21 12.80
C LEU A 90 -2.83 1.13 13.58
N ASP A 91 -1.96 0.53 14.38
CA ASP A 91 -0.90 1.24 15.10
C ASP A 91 0.37 0.38 15.13
N PHE A 92 1.54 1.02 15.06
CA PHE A 92 2.83 0.32 15.01
C PHE A 92 3.17 -0.47 16.28
N THR A 93 2.51 -0.20 17.39
CA THR A 93 2.69 -0.91 18.66
C THR A 93 1.79 -2.14 18.80
N MET A 94 0.83 -2.34 17.88
CA MET A 94 -0.09 -3.46 17.96
C MET A 94 0.61 -4.81 17.87
N ASP A 95 0.20 -5.73 18.73
CA ASP A 95 0.52 -7.14 18.59
C ASP A 95 -0.39 -7.84 17.56
N LYS A 96 -0.08 -9.11 17.29
CA LYS A 96 -0.81 -9.90 16.31
C LYS A 96 -2.30 -10.04 16.62
N SER A 97 -2.68 -10.20 17.89
CA SER A 97 -4.08 -10.38 18.28
C SER A 97 -4.86 -9.10 18.01
N GLN A 98 -4.30 -7.95 18.40
CA GLN A 98 -4.89 -6.63 18.15
C GLN A 98 -5.04 -6.33 16.66
N VAL A 99 -4.04 -6.71 15.85
CA VAL A 99 -4.13 -6.61 14.38
C VAL A 99 -5.27 -7.49 13.84
N GLU A 100 -5.36 -8.74 14.29
CA GLU A 100 -6.38 -9.68 13.81
C GLU A 100 -7.81 -9.23 14.17
N GLU A 101 -8.00 -8.49 15.26
CA GLU A 101 -9.29 -7.85 15.58
C GLU A 101 -9.69 -6.77 14.56
N LYS A 102 -8.73 -6.07 13.95
CA LYS A 102 -8.99 -5.00 12.97
C LYS A 102 -9.13 -5.55 11.55
N LEU A 103 -8.20 -6.43 11.16
CA LEU A 103 -8.05 -6.88 9.78
C LEU A 103 -8.66 -8.26 9.52
N GLY A 104 -9.03 -9.01 10.56
CA GLY A 104 -9.35 -10.42 10.45
C GLY A 104 -8.09 -11.29 10.47
N LYS A 105 -8.25 -12.59 10.17
CA LYS A 105 -7.15 -13.55 10.24
C LYS A 105 -6.14 -13.33 9.12
N SER A 106 -4.86 -13.50 9.44
CA SER A 106 -3.78 -13.53 8.44
C SER A 106 -4.02 -14.65 7.41
N VAL A 107 -3.79 -14.33 6.13
CA VAL A 107 -3.81 -15.26 5.00
C VAL A 107 -2.42 -15.84 4.70
N SER A 108 -1.39 -15.44 5.45
CA SER A 108 -0.05 -16.03 5.34
C SER A 108 -0.08 -17.52 5.70
N LYS A 109 0.58 -18.34 4.88
CA LYS A 109 0.73 -19.79 5.12
C LYS A 109 1.50 -20.07 6.41
N ASN A 110 2.59 -19.33 6.64
CA ASN A 110 3.36 -19.42 7.88
C ASN A 110 2.99 -18.28 8.82
N LYS A 111 2.43 -18.65 9.98
CA LYS A 111 2.00 -17.72 11.03
C LYS A 111 3.15 -17.18 11.87
N GLU A 112 4.37 -17.69 11.68
CA GLU A 112 5.59 -17.27 12.36
C GLU A 112 6.44 -16.29 11.53
N ASP A 113 6.11 -16.08 10.26
CA ASP A 113 6.86 -15.20 9.35
C ASP A 113 6.77 -13.74 9.79
N LEU A 114 7.91 -13.03 9.82
CA LEU A 114 7.95 -11.59 10.09
C LEU A 114 7.17 -10.73 9.09
N VAL A 115 6.68 -11.32 8.00
CA VAL A 115 5.77 -10.69 7.06
C VAL A 115 4.42 -11.39 7.16
N GLN A 116 3.38 -10.65 7.52
CA GLN A 116 2.01 -11.16 7.53
C GLN A 116 1.15 -10.42 6.53
N ILE A 117 0.31 -11.17 5.83
CA ILE A 117 -0.58 -10.68 4.81
C ILE A 117 -1.99 -10.83 5.34
N TYR A 118 -2.78 -9.76 5.20
CA TYR A 118 -4.18 -9.71 5.58
C TYR A 118 -4.98 -9.20 4.39
N GLN A 119 -6.18 -9.73 4.20
CA GLN A 119 -7.17 -9.15 3.31
C GLN A 119 -8.13 -8.30 4.14
N LYS A 120 -8.34 -7.06 3.73
CA LYS A 120 -9.38 -6.21 4.29
C LYS A 120 -10.12 -5.55 3.14
N GLU A 121 -11.40 -5.91 2.97
CA GLU A 121 -12.23 -5.44 1.85
C GLU A 121 -11.54 -5.75 0.50
N THR A 122 -11.29 -4.73 -0.33
CA THR A 122 -10.60 -4.85 -1.62
C THR A 122 -9.08 -4.65 -1.53
N TYR A 123 -8.54 -4.54 -0.32
CA TYR A 123 -7.13 -4.26 -0.06
C TYR A 123 -6.40 -5.48 0.49
N ILE A 124 -5.13 -5.56 0.12
CA ILE A 124 -4.13 -6.40 0.76
C ILE A 124 -3.28 -5.51 1.67
N VAL A 125 -3.26 -5.85 2.95
CA VAL A 125 -2.45 -5.20 3.98
C VAL A 125 -1.31 -6.15 4.35
N ILE A 126 -0.07 -5.70 4.15
CA ILE A 126 1.14 -6.47 4.42
C ILE A 126 1.89 -5.79 5.56
N LEU A 127 2.04 -6.50 6.67
CA LEU A 127 2.71 -6.02 7.87
C LEU A 127 4.10 -6.63 7.97
N PHE A 128 5.10 -5.77 8.07
CA PHE A 128 6.50 -6.16 8.29
C PHE A 128 6.85 -5.92 9.75
N TYR A 129 7.18 -6.98 10.47
CA TYR A 129 7.53 -6.95 11.89
C TYR A 129 9.04 -6.98 12.09
N LYS A 130 9.53 -6.26 13.10
CA LYS A 130 10.98 -6.21 13.41
C LYS A 130 11.52 -7.55 13.91
N ASN A 131 10.82 -8.17 14.88
CA ASN A 131 11.22 -9.37 15.61
C ASN A 131 9.98 -10.02 16.25
N LYS A 132 9.71 -11.30 16.00
CA LYS A 132 8.65 -12.11 16.65
C LYS A 132 7.43 -11.29 17.13
N TRP A 133 6.82 -10.49 16.24
CA TRP A 133 5.59 -9.70 16.53
C TRP A 133 5.73 -8.50 17.45
N LYS A 134 6.95 -8.08 17.84
CA LYS A 134 7.18 -6.95 18.75
C LYS A 134 7.17 -5.62 18.00
N GLY A 135 6.01 -5.27 17.48
CA GLY A 135 5.75 -4.03 16.77
C GLY A 135 5.98 -4.12 15.28
N ILE A 136 5.11 -3.42 14.56
CA ILE A 136 5.14 -3.27 13.11
C ILE A 136 6.18 -2.20 12.78
N GLU A 137 7.01 -2.46 11.77
CA GLU A 137 7.98 -1.49 11.25
C GLU A 137 7.47 -0.83 9.96
N THR A 138 6.74 -1.58 9.14
CA THR A 138 6.14 -1.07 7.92
C THR A 138 4.76 -1.68 7.71
N ILE A 139 3.81 -0.84 7.32
CA ILE A 139 2.48 -1.23 6.87
C ILE A 139 2.43 -0.93 5.38
N ARG A 140 2.37 -1.97 4.55
CA ARG A 140 2.15 -1.82 3.11
C ARG A 140 0.70 -2.08 2.78
N ILE A 141 0.09 -1.21 2.00
CA ILE A 141 -1.30 -1.35 1.53
C ILE A 141 -1.32 -1.23 0.02
N ARG A 142 -2.02 -2.17 -0.63
CA ARG A 142 -2.28 -2.16 -2.07
C ARG A 142 -3.65 -2.74 -2.37
N LYS A 143 -4.17 -2.50 -3.57
CA LYS A 143 -5.36 -3.20 -4.05
C LYS A 143 -5.07 -4.70 -4.23
N MET A 144 -6.11 -5.50 -4.13
CA MET A 144 -6.05 -6.91 -4.51
C MET A 144 -5.78 -7.03 -6.02
N ASN A 145 -4.92 -7.98 -6.38
CA ASN A 145 -4.54 -8.25 -7.77
C ASN A 145 -4.95 -9.68 -8.20
N LYS A 146 -4.75 -10.02 -9.48
CA LYS A 146 -5.12 -11.34 -10.03
C LYS A 146 -4.40 -12.49 -9.32
N PHE A 147 -3.18 -12.27 -8.84
CA PHE A 147 -2.44 -13.30 -8.13
C PHE A 147 -3.05 -13.59 -6.76
N ASP A 148 -3.47 -12.55 -6.04
CA ASP A 148 -4.09 -12.69 -4.71
C ASP A 148 -5.39 -13.48 -4.76
N GLU A 149 -6.28 -13.14 -5.69
CA GLU A 149 -7.55 -13.87 -5.88
C GLU A 149 -7.34 -15.35 -6.13
N ASN A 150 -6.31 -15.69 -6.91
CA ASN A 150 -6.02 -17.08 -7.27
C ASN A 150 -5.30 -17.87 -6.16
N ASN A 151 -4.54 -17.21 -5.27
CA ASN A 151 -3.60 -17.90 -4.38
C ASN A 151 -3.89 -17.76 -2.89
N LEU A 152 -4.64 -16.75 -2.47
CA LEU A 152 -4.84 -16.48 -1.05
C LEU A 152 -6.13 -17.11 -0.49
N SER A 153 -6.83 -17.97 -1.25
CA SER A 153 -8.10 -18.59 -0.86
C SER A 153 -9.12 -17.56 -0.33
N LEU A 154 -9.10 -16.36 -0.91
CA LEU A 154 -9.97 -15.26 -0.53
C LEU A 154 -11.37 -15.61 -1.05
N LYS A 155 -12.35 -15.70 -0.13
CA LYS A 155 -13.77 -15.94 -0.44
C LYS A 155 -14.56 -14.65 -0.40
#